data_AF-A0AAW9G067-F1
#
_entry.id   AF-A0AAW9G067-F1
#
_cell.length_a   1.000
_cell.length_b   1.000
_cell.length_c   1.000
_cell.angle_alpha   90.00
_cell.angle_beta   90.00
_cell.angle_gamma   90.00
#
_symmetry.space_group_name_H-M   'P 1'
#
loop_
_entity.id
_entity.type
_entity.pdbx_description
1 polymer ?
#
loop_
_entity_poly.entity_id
_entity_poly.type
_entity_poly.pdbx_seq_one_letter_code
_entity_poly.pdbx_strand_id
1 'polypeptide(L)' 'MTPKNFPQANVIYGEGQEEYQPLPAHKTKEGDVIVCWELTDEEIEKIKGTKCLYLSIMTFGRYLQPVYMTVDKEELGL' A
#
# COMPACT_ATOMS: atom_id res chain seq x y z
N MET A 1 0.35 -0.22 11.04
CA MET A 1 1.19 -0.50 9.87
C MET A 1 1.60 0.83 9.30
N THR A 2 2.79 0.91 8.72
CA THR A 2 3.31 2.15 8.11
C THR A 2 3.74 1.88 6.67
N PRO A 3 3.69 2.88 5.78
CA PRO A 3 4.29 2.76 4.46
C PRO A 3 5.77 2.40 4.58
N LYS A 4 6.20 1.37 3.84
CA LYS A 4 7.58 0.90 3.81
C LYS A 4 8.19 1.23 2.47
N ASN A 5 9.36 1.89 2.48
CA ASN A 5 10.13 2.08 1.25
C ASN A 5 10.74 0.74 0.79
N PHE A 6 10.87 0.56 -0.53
CA PHE A 6 11.40 -0.67 -1.13
C PHE A 6 12.21 -0.37 -2.40
N PRO A 7 13.11 -1.27 -2.84
CA PRO A 7 14.09 -0.95 -3.90
C PRO A 7 13.49 -0.49 -5.23
N GLN A 8 12.32 -0.98 -5.60
CA GLN A 8 11.64 -0.62 -6.84
C GLN A 8 10.84 0.68 -6.75
N ALA A 9 10.64 1.26 -5.56
CA ALA A 9 9.89 2.50 -5.40
C ALA A 9 10.54 3.63 -6.22
N ASN A 10 9.73 4.31 -7.03
CA ASN A 10 10.18 5.33 -8.00
C ASN A 10 9.42 6.66 -7.88
N VAL A 11 8.45 6.75 -6.95
CA VAL A 11 7.68 7.94 -6.64
C VAL A 11 7.29 7.95 -5.17
N ILE A 12 7.14 9.14 -4.58
CA ILE A 12 6.60 9.33 -3.23
C ILE A 12 5.35 10.21 -3.36
N TYR A 13 4.17 9.66 -3.04
CA TYR A 13 2.93 10.42 -3.02
C TYR A 13 2.76 11.17 -1.69
N GLY A 14 2.13 12.34 -1.70
CA GLY A 14 1.88 13.13 -0.49
C GLY A 14 3.12 13.77 0.13
N GLU A 15 4.29 13.67 -0.51
CA GLU A 15 5.53 14.29 -0.01
C GLU A 15 5.36 15.81 0.12
N GLY A 16 5.68 16.34 1.31
CA GLY A 16 5.59 17.77 1.62
C GLY A 16 4.17 18.29 1.92
N GLN A 17 3.16 17.42 1.98
CA GLN A 17 1.79 17.80 2.38
C GLN A 17 1.60 17.50 3.87
N GLU A 18 1.21 18.49 4.67
CA GLU A 18 1.10 18.32 6.14
C GLU A 18 -0.02 17.34 6.52
N GLU A 19 -1.07 17.28 5.70
CA GLU A 19 -2.25 16.46 5.91
C GLU A 19 -2.04 14.98 5.50
N TYR A 20 -0.97 14.66 4.77
CA TYR A 20 -0.73 13.32 4.25
C TYR A 20 0.65 12.78 4.64
N GLN A 21 0.66 11.54 5.09
CA GLN A 21 1.91 10.81 5.29
C GLN A 21 2.53 10.49 3.92
N PRO A 22 3.84 10.72 3.73
CA PRO A 22 4.52 10.32 2.50
C PRO A 22 4.36 8.82 2.23
N LEU A 23 4.00 8.49 0.99
CA LEU A 23 3.72 7.14 0.55
C LEU A 23 4.69 6.74 -0.57
N PRO A 24 5.80 6.07 -0.25
CA PRO A 24 6.68 5.48 -1.25
C PRO A 24 5.95 4.43 -2.06
N ALA A 25 6.08 4.52 -3.38
CA ALA A 25 5.39 3.61 -4.30
C ALA A 25 6.23 3.32 -5.54
N HIS A 26 5.95 2.19 -6.18
CA HIS A 26 6.36 1.92 -7.55
C HIS A 26 5.17 2.21 -8.45
N LYS A 27 5.35 3.17 -9.37
CA LYS A 27 4.40 3.45 -10.44
C LYS A 27 4.86 2.79 -11.73
N THR A 28 4.03 1.92 -12.29
CA THR A 28 4.29 1.28 -13.60
C THR A 28 4.00 2.24 -14.76
N LYS A 29 4.37 1.88 -15.99
CA LYS A 29 4.06 2.70 -17.18
C LYS A 29 2.55 2.67 -17.50
N GLU A 30 1.90 1.58 -17.14
CA GLU A 30 0.49 1.28 -17.33
C GLU A 30 -0.40 2.00 -16.31
N GLY A 31 0.21 2.52 -15.23
CA GLY A 31 -0.46 3.37 -14.25
C GLY A 31 -0.77 2.69 -12.91
N ASP A 32 -0.37 1.43 -12.73
CA ASP A 32 -0.50 0.74 -11.45
C ASP A 32 0.39 1.40 -10.40
N VAL A 33 -0.13 1.46 -9.17
CA VAL A 33 0.57 2.01 -8.03
C VAL A 33 0.72 0.91 -6.99
N ILE A 34 1.96 0.46 -6.81
CA ILE A 34 2.30 -0.61 -5.88
C ILE A 34 2.93 0.01 -4.63
N VAL A 35 2.39 -0.35 -3.47
CA VAL A 35 2.83 0.13 -2.16
C VAL A 35 3.07 -1.05 -1.23
N CYS A 36 4.06 -0.92 -0.35
CA CYS A 36 4.36 -1.91 0.67
C CYS A 36 4.00 -1.35 2.05
N TRP A 37 3.31 -2.14 2.87
CA TRP A 37 2.98 -1.81 4.25
C TRP A 37 3.77 -2.71 5.19
N GLU A 38 4.45 -2.11 6.17
CA GLU A 38 5.08 -2.85 7.25
C GLU A 38 4.10 -2.97 8.41
N LEU A 39 3.75 -4.22 8.74
CA LEU A 39 2.94 -4.55 9.91
C LEU A 39 3.82 -4.54 11.16
N THR A 40 3.27 -4.05 12.26
CA THR A 40 3.91 -4.23 13.57
C THR A 40 3.68 -5.64 14.11
N ASP A 41 4.49 -6.08 15.06
CA ASP A 41 4.29 -7.38 15.71
C ASP A 41 2.90 -7.52 16.34
N GLU A 42 2.37 -6.45 16.94
CA GLU A 42 1.01 -6.43 17.50
C GLU A 42 -0.06 -6.65 16.42
N GLU A 43 0.10 -6.05 15.24
CA GLU A 43 -0.82 -6.22 14.12
C GLU A 43 -0.73 -7.61 13.50
N ILE A 44 0.48 -8.18 13.43
CA ILE A 44 0.69 -9.56 13.00
C ILE A 44 -0.08 -10.53 13.91
N GLU A 45 -0.03 -10.34 15.24
CA GLU A 45 -0.80 -11.19 16.17
C GLU A 45 -2.31 -11.05 15.97
N LYS A 46 -2.82 -9.82 15.72
CA LYS A 46 -4.23 -9.62 15.38
C LYS A 46 -4.61 -10.34 14.09
N ILE A 47 -3.81 -10.22 13.03
CA ILE A 47 -4.05 -10.88 11.74
C ILE A 47 -3.97 -12.42 11.88
N LYS A 48 -3.07 -12.95 12.71
CA LYS A 48 -3.00 -14.39 12.96
C LYS A 48 -4.32 -14.93 13.53
N GLY A 49 -4.98 -14.16 14.40
CA GLY A 49 -6.29 -14.52 14.98
C GLY A 49 -7.47 -14.30 14.03
N THR A 50 -7.54 -13.15 13.37
CA THR A 50 -8.71 -12.77 12.53
C THR A 50 -8.65 -13.31 11.11
N LYS A 51 -7.44 -13.54 10.59
CA LYS A 51 -7.16 -13.80 9.16
C LYS A 51 -7.72 -12.73 8.22
N CYS A 52 -7.92 -11.51 8.72
CA CYS A 52 -8.49 -10.41 7.95
C CYS A 52 -7.51 -9.24 7.84
N LEU A 53 -7.43 -8.68 6.63
CA LEU A 53 -6.84 -7.37 6.36
C LEU A 53 -7.94 -6.48 5.75
N TYR A 54 -8.18 -5.32 6.35
CA TYR A 54 -9.21 -4.39 5.89
C TYR A 54 -8.56 -3.23 5.14
N LEU A 55 -9.10 -2.90 3.96
CA LEU A 55 -8.67 -1.76 3.15
C LEU A 55 -9.83 -0.79 2.97
N SER A 56 -9.60 0.47 3.30
CA SER A 56 -10.54 1.58 3.03
C SER A 56 -9.91 2.53 2.02
N ILE A 57 -10.60 2.78 0.91
CA ILE A 57 -10.11 3.64 -0.18
C ILE A 57 -11.03 4.84 -0.29
N MET A 58 -10.44 6.03 -0.19
CA MET A 58 -11.17 7.28 -0.40
C MET A 58 -11.33 7.53 -1.90
N THR A 59 -12.48 7.17 -2.46
CA THR A 59 -12.76 7.37 -3.89
C THR A 59 -13.22 8.78 -4.23
N PHE A 60 -13.48 9.63 -3.21
CA PHE A 60 -14.04 10.97 -3.36
C PHE A 60 -15.30 11.02 -4.25
N GLY A 61 -16.15 9.99 -4.16
CA GLY A 61 -17.37 9.86 -4.95
C GLY A 61 -17.14 9.47 -6.42
N ARG A 62 -15.92 9.09 -6.80
CA ARG A 62 -15.58 8.59 -8.14
C ARG A 62 -15.55 7.06 -8.17
N TYR A 63 -15.38 6.50 -9.37
CA TYR A 63 -15.23 5.06 -9.55
C TYR A 63 -14.01 4.52 -8.80
N LEU A 64 -14.23 3.44 -8.06
CA LEU A 64 -13.17 2.68 -7.40
C LEU A 64 -12.22 2.11 -8.47
N GLN A 65 -10.91 2.28 -8.26
CA GLN A 65 -9.90 1.61 -9.08
C GLN A 65 -9.77 0.15 -8.64
N PRO A 66 -9.45 -0.79 -9.55
CA PRO A 66 -9.17 -2.17 -9.18
C PRO A 66 -8.10 -2.26 -8.09
N VAL A 67 -8.29 -3.19 -7.15
CA VAL A 67 -7.38 -3.42 -6.04
C VAL A 67 -6.89 -4.86 -6.10
N TYR A 68 -5.57 -5.03 -6.13
CA TYR A 68 -4.92 -6.30 -5.91
C TYR A 68 -4.09 -6.23 -4.63
N MET A 69 -4.36 -7.10 -3.67
CA MET A 69 -3.60 -7.21 -2.42
C MET A 69 -2.98 -8.59 -2.32
N THR A 70 -1.72 -8.66 -1.97
CA THR A 70 -0.99 -9.91 -1.76
C THR A 70 0.06 -9.73 -0.67
N VAL A 71 0.46 -10.84 -0.06
CA VAL A 71 1.60 -10.91 0.86
C VAL A 71 2.88 -11.35 0.14
N ASP A 72 2.77 -11.80 -1.11
CA ASP A 72 3.89 -12.21 -1.94
C ASP A 72 4.23 -11.12 -2.95
N LYS A 73 5.42 -10.53 -2.81
CA LYS A 73 5.87 -9.45 -3.68
C LYS A 73 6.02 -9.90 -5.13
N GLU A 74 6.39 -11.15 -5.38
CA GLU A 74 6.66 -11.64 -6.74
C GLU A 74 5.38 -11.70 -7.59
N GLU A 75 4.22 -11.87 -6.97
CA GLU A 75 2.92 -11.80 -7.66
C GLU A 75 2.62 -10.42 -8.25
N LEU A 76 3.31 -9.37 -7.79
CA LEU A 76 3.20 -8.00 -8.30
C LEU A 76 4.14 -7.73 -9.48
N GLY A 77 5.00 -8.69 -9.85
CA GLY A 77 6.01 -8.52 -10.90
C GLY A 77 7.12 -7.52 -10.55
N LEU A 78 7.39 -7.33 -9.26
CA LEU A 78 8.41 -6.40 -8.73
C LEU A 78 9.72 -7.07 -8.33
#